data_AF-A0A930EZC7-F1
#
_entry.id   AF-A0A930EZC7-F1
#
_cell.length_a   1.000
_cell.length_b   1.000
_cell.length_c   1.000
_cell.angle_alpha   90.00
_cell.angle_beta   90.00
_cell.angle_gamma   90.00
#
_symmetry.space_group_name_H-M   'P 1'
#
loop_
_entity.id
_entity.type
_entity.pdbx_description
1 polymer ?
#
loop_
_entity_poly.entity_id
_entity_poly.type
_entity_poly.pdbx_seq_one_letter_code
_entity_poly.pdbx_strand_id
1 'polypeptide(L)' 'MKYRIRELIKKSGKSQQEIAKELGITYNALYNRMDSPNGKSLEDFARILNCEVHELIETSEEYAHFYDDKTGKWLGIRKK' A
#
# COMPACT_ATOMS: atom_id res chain seq x y z
N MET A 1 7.56 -3.08 5.54
CA MET A 1 6.54 -2.24 4.87
C MET A 1 6.34 -2.57 3.39
N LYS A 2 7.43 -2.82 2.64
CA LYS A 2 7.38 -3.19 1.21
C LYS A 2 6.42 -4.31 0.84
N TYR A 3 6.32 -5.36 1.67
CA TYR A 3 5.42 -6.47 1.39
C TYR A 3 3.97 -6.01 1.43
N ARG A 4 3.61 -5.18 2.41
CA ARG A 4 2.27 -4.60 2.53
C ARG A 4 1.90 -3.72 1.34
N ILE A 5 2.79 -2.82 0.93
CA ILE A 5 2.57 -1.98 -0.26
C ILE A 5 2.38 -2.83 -1.51
N ARG A 6 3.17 -3.91 -1.67
CA ARG A 6 3.02 -4.86 -2.79
C ARG A 6 1.69 -5.59 -2.80
N GLU A 7 1.16 -5.98 -1.65
CA GLU A 7 -0.17 -6.57 -1.55
C GLU A 7 -1.25 -5.61 -2.04
N LEU A 8 -1.18 -4.35 -1.62
CA LEU A 8 -2.14 -3.33 -2.03
C LEU A 8 -2.03 -2.98 -3.51
N ILE A 9 -0.81 -2.94 -4.07
CA ILE A 9 -0.59 -2.82 -5.52
C ILE A 9 -1.27 -3.98 -6.26
N LYS A 10 -1.10 -5.22 -5.79
CA LYS A 10 -1.78 -6.37 -6.40
C LYS A 10 -3.30 -6.26 -6.31
N LYS A 11 -3.84 -5.83 -5.16
CA LYS A 11 -5.28 -5.62 -4.95
C LYS A 11 -5.87 -4.53 -5.85
N SER A 12 -5.10 -3.49 -6.18
CA SER A 12 -5.55 -2.43 -7.07
C SER A 12 -5.56 -2.82 -8.55
N GLY A 13 -5.02 -4.00 -8.90
CA GLY A 13 -4.90 -4.46 -10.28
C GLY A 13 -3.79 -3.78 -11.08
N LYS A 14 -2.97 -2.93 -10.45
CA LYS A 14 -1.82 -2.26 -11.07
C LYS A 14 -0.55 -3.10 -10.90
N SER A 15 0.37 -2.97 -11.85
CA SER A 15 1.75 -3.45 -11.73
C SER A 15 2.65 -2.40 -11.09
N GLN A 16 3.76 -2.83 -10.49
CA GLN A 16 4.78 -1.90 -9.99
C GLN A 16 5.36 -1.01 -11.12
N GLN A 17 5.43 -1.51 -12.36
CA GLN A 17 5.86 -0.72 -13.51
C GLN A 17 4.91 0.45 -13.79
N GLU A 18 3.60 0.21 -13.71
CA GLU A 18 2.58 1.26 -13.88
C GLU A 18 2.65 2.30 -12.77
N ILE A 19 2.84 1.87 -11.51
CA ILE A 19 3.03 2.79 -10.38
C ILE A 19 4.28 3.66 -10.59
N ALA A 20 5.40 3.06 -11.01
CA ALA A 20 6.63 3.81 -11.28
C ALA A 20 6.42 4.85 -12.40
N LYS A 21 5.71 4.47 -13.47
CA LYS A 21 5.35 5.38 -14.58
C LYS A 21 4.45 6.51 -14.11
N GLU A 22 3.43 6.23 -13.30
CA GLU A 22 2.49 7.22 -12.76
C GLU A 22 3.17 8.22 -11.80
N LEU A 23 4.20 7.77 -11.08
CA LEU A 23 5.05 8.60 -10.24
C LEU A 23 6.15 9.35 -11.02
N GLY A 24 6.36 9.04 -12.29
CA GLY A 24 7.45 9.61 -13.09
C GLY A 24 8.85 9.20 -12.60
N ILE A 25 9.00 8.02 -12.03
CA ILE A 25 10.27 7.51 -11.48
C ILE A 25 10.70 6.19 -12.13
N THR A 26 11.97 5.80 -11.94
CA THR A 26 12.45 4.48 -12.37
C THR A 26 11.91 3.37 -11.47
N TYR A 27 11.89 2.14 -11.99
CA TYR A 27 11.50 0.97 -11.20
C TYR A 27 12.39 0.77 -9.96
N ASN A 28 13.70 1.00 -10.09
CA ASN A 28 14.62 0.91 -8.96
C ASN A 28 14.33 1.98 -7.89
N ALA A 29 13.99 3.20 -8.31
CA ALA A 29 13.58 4.25 -7.38
C ALA A 29 12.27 3.88 -6.65
N LEU A 30 11.30 3.30 -7.37
CA LEU A 30 10.08 2.77 -6.75
C LEU A 30 10.40 1.67 -5.73
N TYR A 31 11.26 0.72 -6.09
CA TYR A 31 11.65 -0.37 -5.21
C TYR A 31 12.24 0.13 -3.89
N ASN A 32 13.15 1.11 -3.95
CA ASN A 32 13.75 1.74 -2.77
C ASN A 32 12.71 2.49 -1.94
N ARG A 33 11.77 3.23 -2.58
CA ARG A 33 10.68 3.92 -1.88
C ARG A 33 9.73 2.96 -1.17
N MET A 34 9.44 1.80 -1.75
CA MET A 34 8.60 0.80 -1.07
C MET A 34 9.33 0.14 0.11
N ASP A 35 10.65 0.01 0.02
CA ASP A 35 11.49 -0.59 1.06
C ASP A 35 11.55 0.31 2.30
N SER A 36 11.79 1.60 2.10
CA SER A 36 11.87 2.61 3.16
C SER A 36 11.09 3.88 2.78
N PRO A 37 9.75 3.85 2.85
CA PRO A 37 8.92 4.99 2.45
C PRO A 37 9.02 6.12 3.48
N ASN A 38 9.12 7.35 2.98
CA ASN A 38 8.88 8.54 3.78
C ASN A 38 7.39 8.95 3.74
N GLY A 39 6.99 9.93 4.56
CA GLY A 39 5.59 10.39 4.62
C GLY A 39 5.02 10.76 3.25
N LYS A 40 5.78 11.50 2.42
CA LYS A 40 5.35 11.86 1.07
C LYS A 40 5.13 10.64 0.16
N SER A 41 6.00 9.64 0.27
CA SER A 41 5.85 8.39 -0.49
C SER A 41 4.60 7.63 -0.07
N LEU A 42 4.28 7.60 1.23
CA LEU A 42 3.05 6.98 1.74
C LEU A 42 1.79 7.69 1.21
N GLU A 43 1.77 9.02 1.23
CA GLU A 43 0.68 9.81 0.64
C GLU A 43 0.51 9.54 -0.86
N ASP A 44 1.63 9.51 -1.60
CA ASP A 44 1.61 9.24 -3.04
C ASP A 44 1.08 7.83 -3.33
N PHE A 45 1.51 6.81 -2.57
CA PHE A 45 0.99 5.45 -2.70
C PHE A 45 -0.49 5.36 -2.34
N ALA A 46 -0.92 5.97 -1.23
CA ALA A 46 -2.32 5.99 -0.79
C ALA A 46 -3.22 6.59 -1.87
N ARG A 47 -2.79 7.72 -2.47
CA ARG A 47 -3.49 8.37 -3.57
C ARG A 47 -3.59 7.47 -4.81
N ILE A 48 -2.49 6.88 -5.26
CA ILE A 48 -2.45 6.06 -6.49
C ILE A 48 -3.25 4.77 -6.32
N LEU A 49 -3.20 4.17 -5.13
CA LEU A 49 -3.88 2.94 -4.80
C LEU A 49 -5.32 3.16 -4.32
N ASN A 50 -5.73 4.41 -4.16
CA ASN A 50 -7.03 4.82 -3.64
C ASN A 50 -7.38 4.09 -2.32
N CYS A 51 -6.45 4.12 -1.37
CA CYS A 51 -6.60 3.50 -0.06
C CYS A 51 -6.24 4.49 1.06
N GLU A 52 -6.63 4.14 2.29
CA GLU A 52 -6.21 4.91 3.46
C GLU A 52 -4.72 4.72 3.73
N VAL A 53 -4.01 5.78 4.14
CA VAL A 53 -2.55 5.71 4.36
C VAL A 53 -2.17 4.64 5.40
N HIS A 54 -3.05 4.43 6.39
CA HIS A 54 -2.91 3.41 7.42
C HIS A 54 -2.96 1.99 6.86
N GLU A 55 -3.58 1.76 5.72
CA GLU A 55 -3.56 0.45 5.07
C GLU A 55 -2.16 0.03 4.61
N LEU A 56 -1.28 0.99 4.33
CA LEU A 56 0.09 0.75 3.86
C LEU A 56 1.04 0.34 4.98
N ILE A 57 0.66 0.54 6.23
CA ILE A 57 1.48 0.29 7.42
C ILE A 57 1.30 -1.16 7.85
N GLU A 58 2.40 -1.85 8.17
CA GLU A 58 2.34 -3.21 8.71
C GLU A 58 1.79 -3.22 10.13
N THR A 59 1.02 -4.25 10.47
CA THR A 59 0.52 -4.46 11.82
C THR A 59 1.44 -5.39 12.61
N SER A 60 1.41 -5.28 13.94
CA SER A 60 2.04 -6.27 14.80
C SER A 60 1.26 -7.60 14.79
N GLU A 61 1.84 -8.64 15.39
CA GLU A 61 1.29 -10.00 15.33
C GLU A 61 -0.14 -10.14 15.87
N GLU A 62 -0.54 -9.32 16.85
CA GLU A 62 -1.89 -9.37 17.45
C GLU A 62 -2.96 -8.64 16.61
N TYR A 63 -2.54 -7.87 15.61
CA TYR A 63 -3.43 -7.00 14.84
C TYR A 63 -3.44 -7.38 13.36
N ALA A 64 -4.54 -7.08 12.68
CA ALA A 64 -4.69 -7.29 11.25
C ALA A 64 -5.53 -6.19 10.60
N HIS A 65 -5.37 -6.00 9.28
CA HIS A 65 -6.29 -5.20 8.49
C HIS A 65 -7.56 -5.99 8.21
N PHE A 66 -8.70 -5.41 8.58
CA PHE A 66 -10.00 -6.01 8.30
C PHE A 66 -10.62 -5.35 7.07
N TYR A 67 -11.30 -6.17 6.28
CA TYR A 67 -12.03 -5.76 5.11
C TYR A 67 -13.43 -6.33 5.19
N ASP A 68 -14.41 -5.56 4.74
CA ASP A 68 -15.76 -6.05 4.54
C ASP A 68 -15.76 -7.06 3.39
N ASP A 69 -16.26 -8.27 3.63
CA ASP A 69 -16.21 -9.41 2.70
C ASP A 69 -17.10 -9.20 1.47
N LYS A 70 -18.13 -8.36 1.58
CA LYS A 70 -19.09 -8.09 0.50
C LYS A 70 -18.68 -6.91 -0.37
N THR A 71 -18.17 -5.84 0.24
CA THR A 71 -17.87 -4.56 -0.42
C THR A 71 -16.39 -4.33 -0.65
N GLY A 72 -15.52 -5.09 0.01
CA GLY A 72 -14.07 -4.90 -0.04
C GLY A 72 -13.58 -3.64 0.70
N LYS A 73 -14.47 -2.91 1.38
CA LYS A 73 -14.12 -1.69 2.11
C LYS A 73 -13.22 -2.01 3.29
N TRP A 74 -12.19 -1.19 3.49
CA TRP A 74 -11.31 -1.31 4.64
C TRP A 74 -12.05 -0.90 5.92
N LEU A 75 -11.95 -1.74 6.96
CA LEU A 75 -12.66 -1.60 8.24
C LEU A 75 -11.73 -1.18 9.39
N GLY A 76 -10.48 -0.84 9.06
CA GLY A 76 -9.44 -0.49 10.02
C GLY A 76 -8.50 -1.64 10.38
N ILE A 77 -7.54 -1.31 11.22
CA ILE A 77 -6.70 -2.29 11.93
C ILE A 77 -7.41 -2.66 13.23
N ARG A 78 -7.58 -3.96 13.50
CA ARG A 78 -8.20 -4.46 14.73
C ARG A 78 -7.40 -5.62 15.29
N LYS A 79 -7.63 -5.95 16.57
CA LYS A 79 -7.09 -7.17 17.18
C LYS A 79 -7.70 -8.39 16.50
N LYS A 80 -6.89 -9.42 16.27
CA LYS A 80 -7.32 -10.71 15.70
C LYS A 80 -8.35 -11.41 16.58
#